data_AF-A0A524FB62-F1
#
_entry.id   AF-A0A524FB62-F1
#
_cell.length_a   1.000
_cell.length_b   1.000
_cell.length_c   1.000
_cell.angle_alpha   90.00
_cell.angle_beta   90.00
_cell.angle_gamma   90.00
#
_symmetry.space_group_name_H-M   'P 1'
#
loop_
_entity.id
_entity.type
_entity.pdbx_description
1 polymer ?
#
loop_
_entity_poly.entity_id
_entity_poly.type
_entity_poly.pdbx_seq_one_letter_code
_entity_poly.pdbx_strand_id
1 'polypeptide(L)'
;MLLQNGGPYWVIVIIYVIVIAFIVGLILLKIGLVISKAETRTGFKWLLGSFGIQVGMFFFVGSPLILLGISGAFGEQGPEIILIIIFLVLALFIEVNLLNIIHRLGLKRALLVFALMVAPFLIVSFSIIALIVQFTPT
;
A
#
# COMPACT_ATOMS: atom_id res chain seq x y z
N MET A 1 0.57 0.08 28.32
CA MET A 1 1.15 1.43 28.45
C MET A 1 1.28 2.21 27.13
N LEU A 2 1.10 1.60 25.94
CA LEU A 2 1.11 2.31 24.64
C LEU A 2 -0.12 3.18 24.32
N LEU A 3 -1.11 3.24 25.22
CA LEU A 3 -2.33 4.05 25.08
C LEU A 3 -2.32 5.35 25.91
N GLN A 4 -1.23 5.64 26.63
CA GLN A 4 -1.27 6.65 27.70
C GLN A 4 -0.59 7.99 27.36
N ASN A 5 0.18 8.09 26.27
CA ASN A 5 0.96 9.29 25.93
C ASN A 5 0.49 10.07 24.71
N GLY A 6 -0.80 9.99 24.37
CA GLY A 6 -1.39 10.92 23.42
C GLY A 6 -2.90 10.85 23.40
N GLY A 7 -3.48 12.03 23.42
CA GLY A 7 -4.91 12.23 23.44
C GLY A 7 -5.56 11.81 22.12
N PRO A 8 -6.88 11.68 22.04
CA PRO A 8 -7.62 11.16 20.87
C PRO A 8 -7.27 11.77 19.49
N TYR A 9 -6.60 12.92 19.43
CA TYR A 9 -6.23 13.64 18.21
C TYR A 9 -5.39 12.83 17.22
N TRP A 10 -4.39 12.07 17.69
CA TRP A 10 -3.46 11.32 16.82
C TRP A 10 -4.11 10.13 16.10
N VAL A 11 -5.04 9.43 16.75
CA VAL A 11 -5.85 8.36 16.14
C VAL A 11 -6.74 8.97 15.06
N ILE A 12 -7.33 10.14 15.34
CA ILE A 12 -8.14 10.89 14.37
C ILE A 12 -7.27 11.29 13.15
N VAL A 13 -6.06 11.81 13.36
CA VAL A 13 -5.13 12.16 12.27
C VAL A 13 -4.77 10.94 11.42
N ILE A 14 -4.42 9.81 12.03
CA ILE A 14 -4.11 8.56 11.31
C ILE A 14 -5.31 8.11 10.47
N ILE A 15 -6.52 8.14 11.03
CA ILE A 15 -7.75 7.80 10.30
C ILE A 15 -7.95 8.73 9.09
N TYR A 16 -7.77 10.05 9.27
CA TYR A 16 -7.88 11.01 8.17
C TYR A 16 -6.85 10.75 7.06
N VAL A 17 -5.58 10.49 7.42
CA VAL A 17 -4.53 10.16 6.45
C VAL A 17 -4.88 8.92 5.65
N ILE A 18 -5.37 7.86 6.31
CA ILE A 18 -5.79 6.61 5.66
C ILE A 18 -6.95 6.87 4.71
N VAL A 19 -7.98 7.61 5.13
CA VAL A 19 -9.17 7.91 4.30
C VAL A 19 -8.78 8.74 3.08
N ILE A 20 -7.98 9.80 3.26
CA ILE A 20 -7.51 10.64 2.15
C ILE A 20 -6.70 9.80 1.17
N ALA A 21 -5.76 8.98 1.66
CA ALA A 21 -4.96 8.13 0.81
C ALA A 21 -5.78 7.07 0.06
N PHE A 22 -6.82 6.53 0.69
CA PHE A 22 -7.77 5.62 0.04
C PHE A 22 -8.47 6.29 -1.14
N ILE A 23 -8.99 7.51 -0.93
CA ILE A 23 -9.66 8.29 -1.98
C ILE A 23 -8.67 8.63 -3.11
N VAL A 24 -7.48 9.11 -2.76
CA VAL A 24 -6.43 9.42 -3.74
C VAL A 24 -6.01 8.17 -4.53
N GLY A 25 -5.86 7.03 -3.86
CA GLY A 25 -5.54 5.75 -4.49
C GLY A 25 -6.60 5.32 -5.51
N LEU A 26 -7.89 5.43 -5.17
CA LEU A 26 -8.98 5.14 -6.11
C LEU A 26 -8.97 6.08 -7.34
N ILE A 27 -8.71 7.37 -7.12
CA ILE A 27 -8.63 8.35 -8.21
C ILE A 27 -7.43 8.02 -9.12
N LEU A 28 -6.27 7.75 -8.55
CA LEU A 28 -5.06 7.40 -9.30
C LEU A 28 -5.20 6.09 -10.05
N LEU A 29 -5.85 5.08 -9.46
CA LEU A 29 -6.19 3.85 -10.17
C LEU A 29 -7.08 4.16 -11.38
N LYS A 30 -8.12 4.97 -11.21
CA LYS A 30 -9.02 5.35 -12.31
C LYS A 30 -8.26 6.09 -13.42
N ILE A 31 -7.41 7.05 -13.05
CA ILE A 31 -6.55 7.77 -14.00
C ILE A 31 -5.62 6.79 -14.72
N GLY A 32 -4.98 5.88 -14.00
CA GLY A 32 -4.11 4.85 -14.55
C GLY A 32 -4.83 3.97 -15.58
N LEU A 33 -6.05 3.52 -15.27
CA LEU A 33 -6.88 2.72 -16.19
C LEU A 33 -7.28 3.51 -17.45
N VAL A 34 -7.57 4.80 -17.32
CA VAL A 34 -7.88 5.68 -18.46
C VAL A 34 -6.64 5.88 -19.35
N ILE A 35 -5.48 6.19 -18.76
CA ILE A 35 -4.23 6.39 -19.50
C ILE A 35 -3.80 5.10 -20.21
N SER A 36 -3.95 3.96 -19.55
CA SER A 36 -3.62 2.64 -20.10
C SER A 36 -4.64 2.12 -21.11
N LYS A 37 -5.73 2.85 -21.38
CA LYS A 37 -6.83 2.45 -22.27
C LYS A 37 -7.31 1.04 -21.94
N ALA A 38 -7.66 0.82 -20.68
CA ALA A 38 -8.20 -0.45 -20.21
C ALA A 38 -9.48 -0.82 -20.99
N GLU A 39 -9.49 -2.00 -21.60
CA GLU A 39 -10.55 -2.41 -22.54
C GLU A 39 -11.79 -2.93 -21.80
N THR A 40 -11.63 -3.48 -20.60
CA THR A 40 -12.72 -4.14 -19.85
C THR A 40 -12.69 -3.78 -18.37
N ARG A 41 -13.85 -3.88 -17.71
CA ARG A 41 -13.99 -3.80 -16.24
C ARG A 41 -13.47 -2.48 -15.62
N THR A 42 -13.69 -1.36 -16.30
CA THR A 42 -13.27 -0.02 -15.84
C THR A 42 -14.32 0.73 -14.99
N GLY A 43 -15.53 0.17 -14.87
CA GLY A 43 -16.61 0.78 -14.09
C GLY A 43 -16.28 0.88 -12.59
N PHE A 44 -16.92 1.79 -11.87
CA PHE A 44 -16.61 2.08 -10.46
C PHE A 44 -16.69 0.86 -9.53
N LYS A 45 -17.64 -0.07 -9.78
CA LYS A 45 -17.74 -1.33 -9.02
C LYS A 45 -16.49 -2.20 -9.15
N TRP A 46 -15.94 -2.29 -10.36
CA TRP A 46 -14.73 -3.05 -10.65
C TRP A 46 -13.47 -2.33 -10.15
N LEU A 47 -13.44 -1.00 -10.26
CA LEU A 47 -12.40 -0.17 -9.68
C LEU A 47 -12.28 -0.42 -8.18
N LEU A 48 -13.38 -0.25 -7.43
CA LEU A 48 -13.42 -0.43 -5.98
C LEU A 48 -13.06 -1.86 -5.58
N GLY A 49 -13.59 -2.86 -6.30
CA GLY A 49 -13.25 -4.26 -6.07
C GLY A 49 -11.76 -4.55 -6.29
N SER A 50 -11.19 -4.05 -7.39
CA SER A 50 -9.76 -4.23 -7.68
C SER A 50 -8.86 -3.55 -6.66
N PHE A 51 -9.22 -2.35 -6.21
CA PHE A 51 -8.49 -1.63 -5.17
C PHE A 51 -8.57 -2.36 -3.83
N GLY A 52 -9.75 -2.87 -3.45
CA GLY A 52 -9.91 -3.68 -2.25
C GLY A 52 -9.05 -4.95 -2.27
N ILE A 53 -9.01 -5.65 -3.40
CA ILE A 53 -8.15 -6.83 -3.56
C ILE A 53 -6.66 -6.45 -3.51
N GLN A 54 -6.25 -5.32 -4.11
CA GLN A 54 -4.87 -4.82 -4.03
C GLN A 54 -4.46 -4.55 -2.58
N VAL A 55 -5.28 -3.81 -1.83
CA VAL A 55 -5.03 -3.55 -0.40
C VAL A 55 -4.94 -4.86 0.38
N GLY A 56 -5.88 -5.79 0.17
CA GLY A 56 -5.86 -7.09 0.84
C GLY A 56 -4.61 -7.92 0.50
N MET A 57 -4.18 -7.92 -0.76
CA MET A 57 -2.96 -8.59 -1.20
C MET A 57 -1.71 -7.96 -0.62
N PHE A 58 -1.64 -6.64 -0.51
CA PHE A 58 -0.55 -5.95 0.19
C PHE A 58 -0.44 -6.40 1.64
N PHE A 59 -1.56 -6.46 2.37
CA PHE A 59 -1.55 -6.99 3.74
C PHE A 59 -1.13 -8.45 3.78
N PHE A 60 -1.61 -9.29 2.86
CA PHE A 60 -1.25 -10.70 2.81
C PHE A 60 0.25 -10.90 2.54
N VAL A 61 0.78 -10.24 1.50
CA VAL A 61 2.21 -10.30 1.14
C VAL A 61 3.09 -9.65 2.20
N GLY A 62 2.64 -8.56 2.84
CA GLY A 62 3.38 -7.89 3.90
C GLY A 62 3.29 -8.60 5.25
N SER A 63 2.28 -9.45 5.47
CA SER A 63 2.02 -10.08 6.78
C SER A 63 3.20 -10.87 7.34
N PRO A 64 4.01 -11.63 6.57
CA PRO A 64 5.16 -12.34 7.14
C PRO A 64 6.21 -11.37 7.69
N LEU A 65 6.47 -10.26 7.00
CA LEU A 65 7.38 -9.23 7.50
C LEU A 65 6.81 -8.55 8.76
N ILE A 66 5.51 -8.28 8.78
CA ILE A 66 4.84 -7.72 9.97
C ILE A 66 4.96 -8.68 11.15
N LEU A 67 4.71 -9.97 10.95
CA LEU A 67 4.81 -11.00 11.99
C LEU A 67 6.24 -11.16 12.50
N LEU A 68 7.23 -11.17 11.61
CA LEU A 68 8.65 -11.20 11.99
C LEU A 68 9.03 -9.96 12.80
N GLY A 69 8.54 -8.78 12.41
CA GLY A 69 8.72 -7.54 13.15
C GLY A 69 8.12 -7.60 14.56
N ILE A 70 6.88 -8.07 14.70
CA ILE A 70 6.20 -8.20 15.99
C ILE A 70 6.90 -9.24 16.89
N SER A 71 7.43 -10.31 16.31
CA SER A 71 8.17 -11.34 17.05
C SER A 71 9.55 -10.87 17.57
N GLY A 72 10.00 -9.67 17.18
CA GLY A 72 11.32 -9.15 17.53
C GLY A 72 12.47 -9.76 16.72
N ALA A 73 12.18 -10.57 15.69
CA ALA A 73 13.19 -11.26 14.89
C ALA A 73 14.16 -10.32 14.15
N PHE A 74 13.77 -9.05 13.98
CA PHE A 74 14.58 -8.02 13.31
C PHE A 74 15.46 -7.19 14.26
N GLY A 75 15.35 -7.40 15.57
CA GLY A 75 16.04 -6.57 16.56
C GLY A 75 15.79 -5.06 16.36
N GLU A 76 16.75 -4.23 16.78
CA GLU A 76 16.66 -2.76 16.62
C GLU A 76 17.01 -2.26 15.20
N GLN A 77 17.60 -3.12 14.36
CA GLN A 77 18.14 -2.73 13.06
C GLN A 77 17.13 -2.92 11.91
N GLY A 78 16.02 -3.62 12.17
CA GLY A 78 14.98 -3.85 11.17
C GLY A 78 15.31 -5.02 10.23
N PRO A 79 14.42 -5.29 9.25
CA PRO A 79 14.59 -6.39 8.32
C PRO A 79 15.83 -6.22 7.43
N GLU A 80 16.51 -7.33 7.11
CA GLU A 80 17.62 -7.33 6.16
C GLU A 80 17.19 -6.78 4.79
N ILE A 81 18.04 -5.97 4.18
CA ILE A 81 17.76 -5.32 2.88
C ILE A 81 17.40 -6.37 1.80
N ILE A 82 18.07 -7.52 1.82
CA ILE A 82 17.80 -8.61 0.87
C ILE A 82 16.37 -9.14 1.02
N LEU A 83 15.89 -9.30 2.25
CA LEU A 83 14.49 -9.70 2.51
C LEU A 83 13.52 -8.64 2.00
N ILE A 84 13.78 -7.36 2.25
CA ILE A 84 12.93 -6.26 1.75
C ILE A 84 12.84 -6.31 0.22
N ILE A 85 13.97 -6.49 -0.48
CA ILE A 85 14.00 -6.57 -1.94
C ILE A 85 13.19 -7.76 -2.44
N ILE A 86 13.34 -8.94 -1.84
CA ILE A 86 12.58 -10.14 -2.23
C ILE A 86 11.07 -9.90 -2.10
N PHE A 87 10.64 -9.35 -0.96
CA PHE A 87 9.23 -9.03 -0.74
C PHE A 87 8.71 -7.96 -1.70
N LEU A 88 9.51 -6.94 -2.01
CA LEU A 88 9.14 -5.89 -2.95
C LEU A 88 8.95 -6.45 -4.36
N VAL A 89 9.86 -7.32 -4.82
CA VAL A 89 9.75 -7.98 -6.13
C VAL A 89 8.54 -8.89 -6.19
N LEU A 90 8.27 -9.68 -5.14
CA LEU A 90 7.08 -10.54 -5.06
C LEU A 90 5.80 -9.70 -5.06
N ALA A 91 5.72 -8.64 -4.25
CA ALA A 91 4.57 -7.75 -4.20
C ALA A 91 4.30 -7.11 -5.57
N LEU A 92 5.34 -6.58 -6.22
CA LEU A 92 5.24 -5.99 -7.55
C LEU A 92 4.75 -7.02 -8.57
N PHE A 93 5.32 -8.23 -8.58
CA PHE A 93 4.91 -9.28 -9.50
C PHE A 93 3.44 -9.64 -9.31
N ILE A 94 3.01 -9.83 -8.07
CA ILE A 94 1.64 -10.16 -7.71
C ILE A 94 0.68 -9.04 -8.14
N GLU A 95 1.01 -7.79 -7.85
CA GLU A 95 0.12 -6.66 -8.12
C GLU A 95 -0.01 -6.35 -9.62
N VAL A 96 1.08 -6.39 -10.37
CA VAL A 96 1.06 -6.21 -11.84
C VAL A 96 0.24 -7.32 -12.49
N ASN A 97 0.38 -8.58 -12.04
CA ASN A 97 -0.44 -9.68 -12.56
C ASN A 97 -1.92 -9.52 -12.19
N LEU A 98 -2.22 -9.10 -10.97
CA LEU A 98 -3.60 -8.84 -10.54
C LEU A 98 -4.26 -7.76 -11.40
N LEU A 99 -3.57 -6.64 -11.62
CA LEU A 99 -4.03 -5.57 -12.51
C LEU A 99 -4.28 -6.07 -13.93
N ASN A 100 -3.35 -6.88 -14.46
CA ASN A 100 -3.48 -7.45 -15.79
C ASN A 100 -4.67 -8.42 -15.90
N ILE A 101 -4.91 -9.25 -14.88
CA ILE A 101 -6.02 -10.21 -14.85
C ILE A 101 -7.37 -9.49 -14.74
N ILE A 102 -7.47 -8.46 -13.89
CA ILE A 102 -8.73 -7.76 -13.67
C ILE A 102 -9.07 -6.86 -14.85
N HIS A 103 -8.13 -6.02 -15.29
CA HIS A 103 -8.39 -4.93 -16.25
C HIS A 103 -7.92 -5.21 -17.68
N ARG A 104 -7.30 -6.37 -17.93
CA ARG A 104 -6.79 -6.81 -19.26
C ARG A 104 -5.88 -5.76 -19.92
N LEU A 105 -4.94 -5.22 -19.16
CA LEU A 105 -4.09 -4.09 -19.58
C LEU A 105 -2.90 -4.49 -20.47
N GLY A 106 -2.43 -5.74 -20.34
CA GLY A 106 -1.11 -6.16 -20.79
C GLY A 106 0.00 -5.70 -19.84
N LEU A 107 1.14 -6.42 -19.84
CA LEU A 107 2.21 -6.25 -18.85
C LEU A 107 2.77 -4.81 -18.78
N LYS A 108 3.08 -4.20 -19.93
CA LYS A 108 3.66 -2.84 -20.00
C LYS A 108 2.74 -1.77 -19.41
N ARG A 109 1.44 -1.89 -19.66
CA ARG A 109 0.46 -0.91 -19.19
C ARG A 109 0.09 -1.16 -17.72
N ALA A 110 0.03 -2.41 -17.29
CA ALA A 110 -0.14 -2.76 -15.88
C ALA A 110 1.01 -2.21 -15.00
N LEU A 111 2.26 -2.26 -15.49
CA LEU A 111 3.41 -1.63 -14.84
C LEU A 111 3.26 -0.11 -14.68
N LEU A 112 2.72 0.58 -15.69
CA LEU A 112 2.46 2.02 -15.60
C LEU A 112 1.40 2.33 -14.53
N VAL A 113 0.31 1.56 -14.50
CA VAL A 113 -0.75 1.73 -13.50
C VAL A 113 -0.21 1.44 -12.09
N PHE A 114 0.60 0.39 -11.94
CA PHE A 114 1.29 0.07 -10.71
C PHE A 114 2.21 1.22 -10.25
N ALA A 115 3.03 1.79 -11.14
CA ALA A 115 3.91 2.89 -10.78
C ALA A 115 3.14 4.13 -10.26
N LEU A 116 1.98 4.43 -10.85
CA LEU A 116 1.07 5.49 -10.36
C LEU A 116 0.48 5.16 -8.99
N MET A 117 0.19 3.89 -8.73
CA MET A 117 -0.35 3.37 -7.47
C MET A 117 0.67 3.33 -6.33
N VAL A 118 1.96 3.16 -6.63
CA VAL A 118 3.04 3.15 -5.63
C VAL A 118 3.22 4.53 -4.98
N ALA A 119 3.00 5.62 -5.73
CA ALA A 119 3.17 6.98 -5.21
C ALA A 119 2.35 7.29 -3.94
N PRO A 120 1.01 7.10 -3.91
CA PRO A 120 0.22 7.32 -2.69
C PRO A 120 0.63 6.36 -1.57
N PHE A 121 1.04 5.12 -1.88
CA PHE A 121 1.52 4.17 -0.88
C PHE A 121 2.78 4.66 -0.17
N LEU A 122 3.75 5.19 -0.92
CA LEU A 122 4.96 5.79 -0.35
C LEU A 122 4.62 7.00 0.52
N ILE A 123 3.73 7.89 0.07
CA ILE A 123 3.31 9.06 0.84
C ILE A 123 2.72 8.65 2.19
N VAL A 124 1.82 7.66 2.20
CA VAL A 124 1.22 7.14 3.44
C VAL A 124 2.29 6.54 4.34
N SER A 125 3.16 5.70 3.78
CA SER A 125 4.21 5.02 4.55
C SER A 125 5.15 6.03 5.20
N PHE A 126 5.63 7.02 4.45
CA PHE A 126 6.46 8.10 4.99
C PHE A 126 5.72 8.93 6.05
N SER A 127 4.44 9.25 5.81
CA SER A 127 3.65 10.03 6.76
C SER A 127 3.44 9.29 8.08
N ILE A 128 3.16 7.99 8.03
CA ILE A 128 2.99 7.13 9.20
C ILE A 128 4.33 7.01 9.96
N ILE A 129 5.44 6.75 9.25
CA ILE A 129 6.76 6.67 9.88
C ILE A 129 7.13 8.00 10.56
N ALA A 130 6.93 9.12 9.87
CA ALA A 130 7.21 10.44 10.43
C ALA A 130 6.37 10.72 11.68
N LEU A 131 5.08 10.34 11.68
CA LEU A 131 4.22 10.44 12.86
C LEU A 131 4.74 9.54 14.00
N ILE A 132 5.06 8.27 13.73
CA ILE A 132 5.57 7.34 14.76
C ILE A 132 6.87 7.87 15.39
N VAL A 133 7.82 8.34 14.57
CA VAL A 133 9.10 8.87 15.06
C VAL A 133 8.90 10.13 15.92
N GLN A 134 7.96 11.01 15.57
CA GLN A 134 7.64 12.19 16.38
C GLN A 134 7.01 11.85 17.75
N PHE A 135 6.36 10.70 17.89
CA PHE A 135 5.64 10.30 19.11
C PHE A 135 6.30 9.16 19.88
N THR A 136 7.49 8.70 19.48
CA THR A 136 8.28 7.75 20.26
C THR A 136 9.12 8.54 21.28
N PRO A 137 8.88 8.40 22.60
CA PRO A 137 9.75 9.01 23.59
C PRO A 137 11.14 8.34 23.50
N THR A 138 12.19 9.15 23.33
CA THR A 138 13.59 8.74 23.51
C THR A 138 13.87 8.38 24.96
#